data_AF-A0A933LH44-F1
#
_entry.id   AF-A0A933LH44-F1
#
_cell.length_a   1.000
_cell.length_b   1.000
_cell.length_c   1.000
_cell.angle_alpha   90.00
_cell.angle_beta   90.00
_cell.angle_gamma   90.00
#
_symmetry.space_group_name_H-M   'P 1'
#
loop_
_entity.id
_entity.type
_entity.pdbx_description
1 polymer ?
#
loop_
_entity_poly.entity_id
_entity_poly.type
_entity_poly.pdbx_seq_one_letter_code
_entity_poly.pdbx_strand_id
1 'polypeptide(L)'
;LHDAGQAGLIDVQAAQTVLDDTNQAYPILVTQVLPAGLRGIVVAGLLAALMSSLASVLNSSSTLFTIDIYKKLRPESSEHHLVWVGRLATGAMVLVSLAWIPMMKLVSDVLYVYLQKVQGYLAPPIFAVFFLGLFIPRLNGTGCMAGLIGGFILGMGRLAAEIVKDRLTPGTALFRFADVNYLYFTIFLFIAAAGIMVIASLLTRPPAPAKLAGLTYATVTSEDRATTSASWTRYDVIHSVAVICLILVIYLYFNG
;
A
#
# COMPACT_ATOMS: atom_id res chain seq x y z
N LEU A 1 32.43 26.76 -28.98
CA LEU A 1 33.18 25.51 -28.73
C LEU A 1 33.63 25.36 -27.27
N HIS A 2 33.09 26.15 -26.33
CA HIS A 2 33.50 26.12 -24.91
C HIS A 2 32.55 25.32 -24.00
N ASP A 3 31.44 24.76 -24.52
CA ASP A 3 30.39 24.09 -23.73
C ASP A 3 30.40 22.55 -23.80
N ALA A 4 31.33 21.94 -24.54
CA ALA A 4 31.35 20.48 -24.71
C ALA A 4 32.11 19.73 -23.59
N GLY A 5 32.82 20.45 -22.70
CA GLY A 5 33.68 19.85 -21.67
C GLY A 5 33.03 19.58 -20.31
N GLN A 6 31.84 20.15 -20.03
CA GLN A 6 31.11 19.95 -18.77
C GLN A 6 29.93 18.96 -18.89
N ALA A 7 29.63 18.44 -20.08
CA ALA A 7 28.47 17.58 -20.34
C ALA A 7 28.55 16.16 -19.73
N GLY A 8 29.64 15.82 -19.05
CA GLY A 8 29.87 14.48 -18.50
C GLY A 8 29.92 14.39 -16.97
N LEU A 9 29.92 15.53 -16.26
CA LEU A 9 29.94 15.56 -14.79
C LEU A 9 28.62 16.16 -14.31
N ILE A 10 27.90 15.41 -13.48
CA ILE A 10 26.78 15.97 -12.71
C ILE A 10 27.31 17.21 -12.01
N ASP A 11 26.63 18.34 -12.19
CA ASP A 11 26.99 19.60 -11.53
C ASP A 11 27.15 19.32 -10.03
N VAL A 12 28.24 19.79 -9.43
CA VAL A 12 28.53 19.59 -7.99
C VAL A 12 27.35 20.07 -7.14
N GLN A 13 26.67 21.12 -7.58
CA GLN A 13 25.49 21.65 -6.90
C GLN A 13 24.26 20.73 -7.03
N ALA A 14 24.11 20.06 -8.16
CA ALA A 14 23.07 19.06 -8.36
C ALA A 14 23.35 17.76 -7.58
N ALA A 15 24.61 17.33 -7.53
CA ALA A 15 25.02 16.22 -6.67
C ALA A 15 24.72 16.53 -5.19
N GLN A 16 25.04 17.73 -4.73
CA GLN A 16 24.70 18.18 -3.37
C GLN A 16 23.18 18.19 -3.12
N THR A 17 22.39 18.65 -4.09
CA THR A 17 20.92 18.65 -3.99
C THR A 17 20.34 17.24 -3.83
N VAL A 18 20.94 16.22 -4.47
CA VAL A 18 20.52 14.81 -4.31
C VAL A 18 20.90 14.24 -2.94
N LEU A 19 22.04 14.67 -2.39
CA LEU A 19 22.45 14.29 -1.04
C LEU A 19 21.52 14.91 0.01
N ASP A 20 21.03 16.12 -0.24
CA ASP A 20 20.09 16.81 0.66
C ASP A 20 18.64 16.31 0.49
N ASP A 21 18.19 15.99 -0.72
CA ASP A 21 16.88 15.42 -1.03
C ASP A 21 17.01 14.29 -2.07
N THR A 22 17.03 13.05 -1.59
CA THR A 22 17.14 11.85 -2.44
C THR A 22 15.99 11.74 -3.45
N ASN A 23 14.84 12.37 -3.20
CA ASN A 23 13.71 12.33 -4.12
C ASN A 23 13.99 13.12 -5.42
N GLN A 24 14.96 14.04 -5.43
CA GLN A 24 15.36 14.82 -6.60
C GLN A 24 16.32 14.07 -7.54
N ALA A 25 16.83 12.89 -7.14
CA ALA A 25 17.82 12.14 -7.91
C ALA A 25 17.41 11.93 -9.38
N TYR A 26 16.19 11.45 -9.60
CA TYR A 26 15.71 11.15 -10.95
C TYR A 26 15.40 12.42 -11.79
N PRO A 27 14.67 13.42 -11.29
CA PRO A 27 14.48 14.69 -12.00
C PRO A 27 15.79 15.38 -12.40
N ILE A 28 16.79 15.38 -11.51
CA ILE A 28 18.11 15.95 -11.77
C ILE A 28 18.82 15.18 -12.88
N LEU A 29 18.79 13.84 -12.83
CA LEU A 29 19.39 13.01 -13.88
C LEU A 29 18.78 13.30 -15.26
N VAL A 30 17.44 13.38 -15.33
CA VAL A 30 16.70 13.66 -16.58
C VAL A 30 17.06 15.04 -17.14
N THR A 31 17.21 16.04 -16.27
CA THR A 31 17.47 17.42 -16.71
C THR A 31 18.93 17.67 -17.07
N GLN A 32 19.87 17.02 -16.39
CA GLN A 32 21.31 17.24 -16.61
C GLN A 32 21.93 16.31 -17.65
N VAL A 33 21.46 15.08 -17.77
CA VAL A 33 22.08 14.08 -18.66
C VAL A 33 21.45 14.05 -20.05
N LEU A 34 20.15 14.32 -20.17
CA LEU A 34 19.47 14.17 -21.46
C LEU A 34 19.61 15.41 -22.37
N PRO A 35 19.81 15.19 -23.68
CA PRO A 35 19.87 16.26 -24.66
C PRO A 35 18.50 16.95 -24.81
N ALA A 36 18.53 18.18 -25.35
CA ALA A 36 17.33 18.92 -25.72
C ALA A 36 16.46 18.07 -26.69
N GLY A 37 15.14 18.15 -26.55
CA GLY A 37 14.20 17.25 -27.26
C GLY A 37 13.84 16.01 -26.44
N LEU A 38 14.79 15.10 -26.20
CA LEU A 38 14.55 13.88 -25.40
C LEU A 38 14.10 14.21 -23.98
N ARG A 39 14.70 15.24 -23.36
CA ARG A 39 14.27 15.76 -22.07
C ARG A 39 12.78 16.10 -22.03
N GLY A 40 12.27 16.77 -23.08
CA GLY A 40 10.87 17.14 -23.18
C GLY A 40 9.94 15.92 -23.27
N ILE A 41 10.33 14.92 -24.06
CA ILE A 41 9.59 13.67 -24.20
C ILE A 41 9.51 12.92 -22.87
N VAL A 42 10.63 12.81 -22.14
CA VAL A 42 10.67 12.11 -20.85
C VAL A 42 9.85 12.84 -19.80
N VAL A 43 9.96 14.17 -19.70
CA VAL A 43 9.16 14.96 -18.75
C VAL A 43 7.66 14.87 -19.08
N ALA A 44 7.28 14.97 -20.35
CA ALA A 44 5.89 14.81 -20.78
C ALA A 44 5.35 13.41 -20.44
N GLY A 45 6.13 12.35 -20.70
CA GLY A 45 5.77 10.98 -20.35
C GLY A 45 5.62 10.77 -18.84
N LEU A 46 6.51 11.34 -18.02
CA LEU A 46 6.42 11.30 -16.57
C LEU A 46 5.14 11.98 -16.06
N LEU A 47 4.84 13.19 -16.55
CA LEU A 47 3.62 13.91 -16.20
C LEU A 47 2.36 13.14 -16.63
N ALA A 48 2.36 12.56 -17.84
CA ALA A 48 1.25 11.74 -18.31
C ALA A 48 1.04 10.49 -17.43
N ALA A 49 2.12 9.78 -17.07
CA ALA A 49 2.05 8.61 -16.20
C ALA A 49 1.56 8.96 -14.78
N LEU A 50 2.01 10.09 -14.23
CA LEU A 50 1.55 10.61 -12.94
C LEU A 50 0.06 10.96 -12.98
N MET A 51 -0.39 11.68 -14.01
CA MET A 51 -1.80 12.05 -14.18
C MET A 51 -2.69 10.81 -14.34
N SER A 52 -2.23 9.80 -15.08
CA SER A 52 -2.95 8.53 -15.24
C SER A 52 -3.08 7.78 -13.91
N SER A 53 -1.98 7.66 -13.15
CA SER A 53 -1.97 6.99 -11.84
C SER A 53 -2.87 7.71 -10.82
N LEU A 54 -2.80 9.05 -10.77
CA LEU A 54 -3.65 9.87 -9.91
C LEU A 54 -5.14 9.73 -10.28
N ALA A 55 -5.47 9.80 -11.56
CA ALA A 55 -6.84 9.62 -12.03
C ALA A 55 -7.38 8.23 -11.67
N SER A 56 -6.56 7.18 -11.78
CA SER A 56 -6.95 5.83 -11.40
C SER A 56 -7.27 5.73 -9.90
N VAL A 57 -6.37 6.20 -9.04
CA VAL A 57 -6.57 6.13 -7.57
C VAL A 57 -7.78 6.94 -7.15
N LEU A 58 -7.91 8.18 -7.64
CA LEU A 58 -9.04 9.05 -7.29
C LEU A 58 -10.38 8.48 -7.76
N ASN A 59 -10.45 7.88 -8.95
CA ASN A 59 -11.68 7.24 -9.43
C ASN A 59 -12.02 6.00 -8.60
N SER A 60 -11.06 5.09 -8.35
CA SER A 60 -11.33 3.90 -7.54
C SER A 60 -11.75 4.25 -6.10
N SER A 61 -11.10 5.24 -5.46
CA SER A 61 -11.49 5.70 -4.12
C SER A 61 -12.86 6.38 -4.11
N SER A 62 -13.20 7.12 -5.17
CA SER A 62 -14.51 7.74 -5.34
C SER A 62 -15.62 6.69 -5.51
N THR A 63 -15.37 5.63 -6.29
CA THR A 63 -16.30 4.50 -6.44
C THR A 63 -16.48 3.75 -5.12
N LEU A 64 -15.39 3.48 -4.39
CA LEU A 64 -15.45 2.87 -3.06
C LEU A 64 -16.30 3.72 -2.12
N PHE A 65 -16.07 5.04 -2.05
CA PHE A 65 -16.87 5.92 -1.20
C PHE A 65 -18.34 5.96 -1.63
N THR A 66 -18.63 6.09 -2.93
CA THR A 66 -20.00 6.23 -3.43
C THR A 66 -20.80 4.94 -3.33
N ILE A 67 -20.23 3.81 -3.74
CA ILE A 67 -20.94 2.53 -3.80
C ILE A 67 -20.89 1.81 -2.45
N ASP A 68 -19.72 1.72 -1.82
CA ASP A 68 -19.58 0.92 -0.60
C ASP A 68 -20.03 1.63 0.67
N ILE A 69 -20.03 2.96 0.68
CA ILE A 69 -20.46 3.78 1.81
C ILE A 69 -21.76 4.51 1.47
N TYR A 70 -21.74 5.47 0.54
CA TYR A 70 -22.88 6.39 0.32
C TYR A 70 -24.16 5.66 -0.12
N LYS A 71 -24.09 4.74 -1.09
CA LYS A 71 -25.25 3.97 -1.57
C LYS A 71 -25.85 3.06 -0.49
N LYS A 72 -25.03 2.52 0.43
CA LYS A 72 -25.54 1.75 1.58
C LYS A 72 -26.25 2.65 2.60
N LEU A 73 -25.81 3.90 2.78
CA LEU A 73 -26.49 4.88 3.64
C LEU A 73 -27.75 5.47 3.00
N ARG A 74 -27.76 5.64 1.67
CA ARG A 74 -28.91 6.13 0.89
C ARG A 74 -29.21 5.22 -0.31
N PRO A 75 -29.92 4.10 -0.10
CA PRO A 75 -30.19 3.10 -1.13
C PRO A 75 -30.96 3.64 -2.34
N GLU A 76 -31.87 4.59 -2.10
CA GLU A 76 -32.74 5.21 -3.11
C GLU A 76 -32.05 6.25 -4.00
N SER A 77 -30.72 6.35 -3.95
CA SER A 77 -29.97 7.32 -4.75
C SER A 77 -29.92 6.90 -6.23
N SER A 78 -30.29 7.81 -7.13
CA SER A 78 -30.17 7.58 -8.58
C SER A 78 -28.70 7.51 -9.03
N GLU A 79 -28.42 6.81 -10.13
CA GLU A 79 -27.06 6.68 -10.68
C GLU A 79 -26.46 8.05 -11.03
N HIS A 80 -27.25 8.98 -11.56
CA HIS A 80 -26.78 10.34 -11.85
C HIS A 80 -26.37 11.09 -10.56
N HIS A 81 -27.10 10.89 -9.47
CA HIS A 81 -26.74 11.46 -8.17
C HIS A 81 -25.45 10.84 -7.62
N LEU A 82 -25.28 9.52 -7.74
CA LEU A 82 -24.05 8.83 -7.31
C LEU A 82 -22.81 9.33 -8.05
N VAL A 83 -22.90 9.57 -9.36
CA VAL A 83 -21.79 10.16 -10.14
C VAL A 83 -21.45 11.57 -9.63
N TRP A 84 -22.45 12.41 -9.35
CA TRP A 84 -22.23 13.75 -8.82
C TRP A 84 -21.55 13.71 -7.45
N VAL A 85 -22.01 12.85 -6.55
CA VAL A 85 -21.38 12.62 -5.24
C VAL A 85 -19.95 12.13 -5.40
N GLY A 86 -19.68 11.26 -6.37
CA GLY A 86 -18.32 10.79 -6.67
C GLY A 86 -17.37 11.90 -7.12
N ARG A 87 -17.86 12.84 -7.94
CA ARG A 87 -17.07 14.01 -8.35
C ARG A 87 -16.76 14.91 -7.15
N LEU A 88 -17.72 15.10 -6.25
CA LEU A 88 -17.51 15.85 -5.01
C LEU A 88 -16.51 15.14 -4.08
N ALA A 89 -16.63 13.82 -3.91
CA ALA A 89 -15.70 13.03 -3.13
C ALA A 89 -14.28 13.12 -3.68
N THR A 90 -14.13 13.10 -5.02
CA THR A 90 -12.83 13.30 -5.69
C THR A 90 -12.22 14.65 -5.36
N GLY A 91 -13.00 15.73 -5.47
CA GLY A 91 -12.54 17.08 -5.08
C GLY A 91 -12.11 17.16 -3.62
N ALA A 92 -12.91 16.60 -2.71
CA ALA A 92 -12.59 16.56 -1.28
C ALA A 92 -11.30 15.76 -0.99
N MET A 93 -11.11 14.60 -1.63
CA MET A 93 -9.90 13.80 -1.49
C MET A 93 -8.64 14.53 -1.95
N VAL A 94 -8.72 15.30 -3.05
CA VAL A 94 -7.60 16.13 -3.51
C VAL A 94 -7.25 17.19 -2.47
N LEU A 95 -8.24 17.88 -1.90
CA LEU A 95 -8.01 18.89 -0.84
C LEU A 95 -7.36 18.29 0.40
N VAL A 96 -7.85 17.13 0.87
CA VAL A 96 -7.27 16.41 2.02
C VAL A 96 -5.84 15.94 1.70
N SER A 97 -5.58 15.46 0.49
CA SER A 97 -4.24 15.01 0.08
C SER A 97 -3.24 16.17 0.07
N LEU A 98 -3.63 17.34 -0.43
CA LEU A 98 -2.80 18.55 -0.38
C LEU A 98 -2.54 19.02 1.05
N ALA A 99 -3.57 18.97 1.91
CA ALA A 99 -3.42 19.30 3.34
C ALA A 99 -2.50 18.31 4.08
N TRP A 100 -2.32 17.10 3.56
CA TRP A 100 -1.50 16.05 4.19
C TRP A 100 0.00 16.15 3.87
N ILE A 101 0.40 16.89 2.83
CA ILE A 101 1.81 17.07 2.43
C ILE A 101 2.77 17.40 3.61
N PRO A 102 2.47 18.35 4.53
CA PRO A 102 3.37 18.65 5.65
C PRO A 102 3.55 17.47 6.61
N MET A 103 2.54 16.60 6.78
CA MET A 103 2.65 15.42 7.64
C MET A 103 3.64 14.39 7.10
N MET A 104 3.78 14.30 5.77
CA MET A 104 4.71 13.35 5.13
C MET A 104 6.16 13.61 5.55
N LYS A 105 6.55 14.89 5.61
CA LYS A 105 7.90 15.33 6.00
C LYS A 105 8.23 15.05 7.48
N LEU A 106 7.23 14.86 8.34
CA LEU A 106 7.45 14.53 9.75
C LEU A 106 7.76 13.04 9.99
N VAL A 107 7.54 12.19 8.98
CA VAL A 107 7.68 10.73 9.12
C VAL A 107 8.91 10.19 8.38
N SER A 108 9.23 10.75 7.22
CA SER A 108 10.48 10.44 6.51
C SER A 108 10.80 11.48 5.43
N ASP A 109 12.08 11.81 5.28
CA ASP A 109 12.57 12.64 4.18
C ASP A 109 12.58 11.91 2.84
N VAL A 110 12.58 10.58 2.85
CA VAL A 110 12.53 9.74 1.63
C VAL A 110 11.10 9.30 1.38
N LEU A 111 10.51 9.76 0.28
CA LEU A 111 9.09 9.52 -0.06
C LEU A 111 8.76 8.02 -0.11
N TYR A 112 9.66 7.22 -0.68
CA TYR A 112 9.48 5.76 -0.77
C TYR A 112 9.40 5.10 0.61
N VAL A 113 10.23 5.53 1.56
CA VAL A 113 10.22 5.01 2.94
C VAL A 113 8.95 5.43 3.65
N TYR A 114 8.51 6.69 3.47
CA TYR A 114 7.22 7.15 3.99
C TYR A 114 6.05 6.29 3.48
N LEU A 115 5.97 6.06 2.16
CA LEU A 115 4.92 5.24 1.56
C LEU A 115 4.93 3.82 2.12
N GLN A 116 6.11 3.20 2.27
CA GLN A 116 6.24 1.88 2.88
C GLN A 116 5.82 1.85 4.35
N LYS A 117 6.15 2.89 5.15
CA LYS A 117 5.70 2.98 6.54
C LYS A 117 4.18 3.04 6.63
N VAL A 118 3.54 3.95 5.90
CA VAL A 118 2.07 4.10 5.91
C VAL A 118 1.38 2.82 5.43
N GLN A 119 1.87 2.21 4.34
CA GLN A 119 1.36 0.91 3.89
C GLN A 119 1.58 -0.18 4.95
N GLY A 120 2.75 -0.22 5.57
CA GLY A 120 3.09 -1.16 6.64
C GLY A 120 2.26 -0.99 7.93
N TYR A 121 1.62 0.16 8.13
CA TYR A 121 0.73 0.42 9.26
C TYR A 121 -0.75 0.15 8.94
N LEU A 122 -1.14 0.07 7.67
CA LEU A 122 -2.53 -0.13 7.23
C LEU A 122 -2.78 -1.50 6.59
N ALA A 123 -1.81 -2.05 5.87
CA ALA A 123 -1.94 -3.30 5.14
C ALA A 123 -2.02 -4.55 6.03
N PRO A 124 -1.29 -4.69 7.16
CA PRO A 124 -1.27 -5.95 7.92
C PRO A 124 -2.63 -6.42 8.45
N PRO A 125 -3.50 -5.56 9.02
CA PRO A 125 -4.84 -5.97 9.44
C PRO A 125 -5.71 -6.44 8.28
N ILE A 126 -5.59 -5.79 7.11
CA ILE A 126 -6.31 -6.18 5.88
C ILE A 126 -5.82 -7.55 5.42
N PHE A 127 -4.50 -7.72 5.34
CA PHE A 127 -3.88 -9.00 5.01
C PHE A 127 -4.30 -10.10 5.99
N ALA A 128 -4.34 -9.83 7.30
CA ALA A 128 -4.80 -10.80 8.30
C ALA A 128 -6.22 -11.29 8.01
N VAL A 129 -7.17 -10.40 7.72
CA VAL A 129 -8.55 -10.79 7.40
C VAL A 129 -8.62 -11.66 6.16
N PHE A 130 -7.96 -11.28 5.06
CA PHE A 130 -8.02 -12.05 3.82
C PHE A 130 -7.28 -13.38 3.94
N PHE A 131 -6.06 -13.35 4.48
CA PHE A 131 -5.21 -14.53 4.61
C PHE A 131 -5.85 -15.54 5.57
N LEU A 132 -6.12 -15.16 6.81
CA LEU A 132 -6.67 -16.10 7.79
C LEU A 132 -8.13 -16.43 7.52
N GLY A 133 -8.92 -15.50 6.95
CA GLY A 133 -10.30 -15.76 6.53
C GLY A 133 -10.41 -16.89 5.51
N LEU A 134 -9.39 -17.06 4.65
CA LEU A 134 -9.32 -18.14 3.67
C LEU A 134 -8.98 -19.50 4.30
N PHE A 135 -8.20 -19.53 5.38
CA PHE A 135 -7.71 -20.77 6.01
C PHE A 135 -8.49 -21.20 7.26
N ILE A 136 -9.19 -20.29 7.94
CA ILE A 136 -9.87 -20.54 9.22
C ILE A 136 -11.38 -20.32 9.05
N PRO A 137 -12.17 -21.39 8.82
CA PRO A 137 -13.62 -21.30 8.65
C PRO A 137 -14.37 -20.77 9.88
N ARG A 138 -13.72 -20.77 11.05
CA ARG A 138 -14.32 -20.29 12.32
C ARG A 138 -14.38 -18.76 12.40
N LEU A 139 -13.63 -18.03 11.57
CA LEU A 139 -13.64 -16.57 11.57
C LEU A 139 -14.97 -16.03 11.04
N ASN A 140 -15.51 -15.02 11.72
CA ASN A 140 -16.78 -14.39 11.36
C ASN A 140 -16.62 -12.90 11.10
N GLY A 141 -17.62 -12.29 10.49
CA GLY A 141 -17.58 -10.87 10.12
C GLY A 141 -17.34 -9.92 11.30
N THR A 142 -17.87 -10.24 12.49
CA THR A 142 -17.66 -9.42 13.69
C THR A 142 -16.21 -9.47 14.16
N GLY A 143 -15.59 -10.65 14.18
CA GLY A 143 -14.18 -10.80 14.52
C GLY A 143 -13.27 -10.16 13.49
N CYS A 144 -13.55 -10.32 12.18
CA CYS A 144 -12.81 -9.62 11.13
C CYS A 144 -12.89 -8.10 11.29
N MET A 145 -14.08 -7.56 11.58
CA MET A 145 -14.26 -6.12 11.83
C MET A 145 -13.48 -5.67 13.08
N ALA A 146 -13.50 -6.44 14.16
CA ALA A 146 -12.74 -6.14 15.37
C ALA A 146 -11.23 -6.15 15.11
N GLY A 147 -10.72 -7.11 14.33
CA GLY A 147 -9.32 -7.18 13.92
C GLY A 147 -8.91 -5.99 13.05
N LEU A 148 -9.76 -5.58 12.10
CA LEU A 148 -9.51 -4.40 11.25
C LEU A 148 -9.49 -3.12 12.07
N ILE A 149 -10.50 -2.89 12.93
CA ILE A 149 -10.58 -1.68 13.75
C ILE A 149 -9.42 -1.65 14.77
N GLY A 150 -9.19 -2.76 15.47
CA GLY A 150 -8.09 -2.86 16.44
C GLY A 150 -6.73 -2.67 15.79
N GLY A 151 -6.49 -3.32 14.65
CA GLY A 151 -5.27 -3.13 13.86
C GLY A 151 -5.13 -1.71 13.32
N PHE A 152 -6.20 -1.08 12.84
CA PHE A 152 -6.20 0.31 12.39
C PHE A 152 -5.85 1.27 13.54
N ILE A 153 -6.43 1.08 14.72
CA ILE A 153 -6.13 1.89 15.91
C ILE A 153 -4.65 1.74 16.30
N LEU A 154 -4.11 0.51 16.31
CA LEU A 154 -2.71 0.26 16.61
C LEU A 154 -1.75 0.88 15.56
N GLY A 155 -2.07 0.72 14.28
CA GLY A 155 -1.30 1.29 13.17
C GLY A 155 -1.32 2.81 13.14
N MET A 156 -2.50 3.42 13.28
CA MET A 156 -2.64 4.88 13.36
C MET A 156 -2.04 5.44 14.65
N GLY A 157 -2.15 4.72 15.77
CA GLY A 157 -1.48 5.06 17.02
C GLY A 157 0.04 5.07 16.88
N ARG A 158 0.60 4.11 16.11
CA ARG A 158 2.03 4.08 15.78
C ARG A 158 2.46 5.25 14.94
N LEU A 159 1.69 5.59 13.90
CA LEU A 159 1.95 6.75 13.05
C LEU A 159 1.91 8.05 13.87
N ALA A 160 0.89 8.22 14.71
CA ALA A 160 0.77 9.39 15.58
C ALA A 160 1.94 9.50 16.56
N ALA A 161 2.36 8.38 17.16
CA ALA A 161 3.50 8.34 18.07
C ALA A 161 4.83 8.65 17.34
N GLU A 162 4.97 8.24 16.08
CA GLU A 162 6.13 8.55 15.25
C GLU A 162 6.22 10.03 14.92
N ILE A 163 5.10 10.67 14.57
CA ILE A 163 5.03 12.12 14.27
C ILE A 163 5.48 12.98 15.46
N VAL A 164 5.22 12.53 16.69
CA VAL A 164 5.60 13.27 17.92
C VAL A 164 6.88 12.76 18.56
N LYS A 165 7.58 11.80 17.94
CA LYS A 165 8.71 11.07 18.54
C LYS A 165 9.79 11.99 19.10
N ASP A 166 10.14 13.05 18.35
CA ASP A 166 11.21 14.00 18.74
C ASP A 166 10.83 14.85 19.96
N ARG A 167 9.55 14.90 20.32
CA ARG A 167 9.05 15.58 21.52
C ARG A 167 8.91 14.65 22.73
N LEU A 168 9.09 13.34 22.54
CA LEU A 168 8.97 12.36 23.61
C LEU A 168 10.29 12.24 24.38
N THR A 169 10.20 12.12 25.70
CA THR A 169 11.37 11.85 26.53
C THR A 169 11.96 10.49 26.16
N PRO A 170 13.27 10.41 25.85
CA PRO A 170 13.93 9.13 25.54
C PRO A 170 13.74 8.11 26.68
N GLY A 171 13.46 6.85 26.32
CA GLY A 171 13.32 5.74 27.27
C GLY A 171 11.91 5.47 27.81
N THR A 172 10.97 6.40 27.61
CA THR A 172 9.54 6.22 27.94
C THR A 172 8.91 5.09 27.12
N ALA A 173 7.86 4.43 27.63
CA ALA A 173 7.17 3.37 26.89
C ALA A 173 6.67 3.84 25.50
N LEU A 174 6.15 5.06 25.43
CA LEU A 174 5.70 5.67 24.17
C LEU A 174 6.86 5.96 23.21
N PHE A 175 8.05 6.32 23.71
CA PHE A 175 9.24 6.49 22.89
C PHE A 175 9.72 5.15 22.33
N ARG A 176 9.73 4.08 23.14
CA ARG A 176 10.11 2.73 22.64
C ARG A 176 9.14 2.23 21.59
N PHE A 177 7.84 2.41 21.80
CA PHE A 177 6.82 2.17 20.79
C PHE A 177 7.06 3.03 19.52
N ALA A 178 7.40 4.30 19.76
CA ALA A 178 7.96 5.33 18.88
C ALA A 178 9.08 4.89 17.91
N ASP A 179 9.96 4.04 18.41
CA ASP A 179 11.32 3.86 17.89
C ASP A 179 11.52 2.48 17.23
N VAL A 180 10.59 1.53 17.45
CA VAL A 180 10.66 0.21 16.79
C VAL A 180 10.71 0.38 15.27
N ASN A 181 11.63 -0.32 14.62
CA ASN A 181 11.70 -0.35 13.16
C ASN A 181 10.34 -0.75 12.56
N TYR A 182 9.88 0.01 11.56
CA TYR A 182 8.55 -0.14 11.00
C TYR A 182 8.28 -1.54 10.42
N LEU A 183 9.28 -2.23 9.88
CA LEU A 183 9.14 -3.58 9.33
C LEU A 183 8.83 -4.61 10.43
N TYR A 184 9.54 -4.55 11.57
CA TYR A 184 9.23 -5.41 12.71
C TYR A 184 7.87 -5.05 13.30
N PHE A 185 7.54 -3.75 13.35
CA PHE A 185 6.23 -3.30 13.79
C PHE A 185 5.10 -3.86 12.92
N THR A 186 5.27 -3.91 11.60
CA THR A 186 4.31 -4.53 10.66
C THR A 186 4.03 -5.99 11.01
N ILE A 187 5.04 -6.77 11.40
CA ILE A 187 4.88 -8.16 11.85
C ILE A 187 4.10 -8.22 13.16
N PHE A 188 4.45 -7.39 14.14
CA PHE A 188 3.73 -7.34 15.42
C PHE A 188 2.28 -6.88 15.24
N LEU A 189 2.03 -5.94 14.34
CA LEU A 189 0.71 -5.45 13.99
C LEU A 189 -0.14 -6.56 13.34
N PHE A 190 0.44 -7.34 12.43
CA PHE A 190 -0.21 -8.51 11.85
C PHE A 190 -0.63 -9.51 12.93
N ILE A 191 0.30 -9.88 13.83
CA ILE A 191 0.03 -10.83 14.91
C ILE A 191 -1.05 -10.29 15.86
N ALA A 192 -0.97 -9.00 16.22
CA ALA A 192 -1.96 -8.37 17.08
C ALA A 192 -3.34 -8.33 16.43
N ALA A 193 -3.45 -7.91 15.18
CA ALA A 193 -4.70 -7.88 14.44
C ALA A 193 -5.29 -9.29 14.25
N ALA A 194 -4.45 -10.28 13.93
CA ALA A 194 -4.84 -11.68 13.85
C ALA A 194 -5.35 -12.21 15.20
N GLY A 195 -4.65 -11.91 16.29
CA GLY A 195 -5.06 -12.30 17.64
C GLY A 195 -6.41 -11.69 18.01
N ILE A 196 -6.59 -10.38 17.82
CA ILE A 196 -7.88 -9.69 18.06
C ILE A 196 -8.99 -10.34 17.23
N MET A 197 -8.75 -10.58 15.95
CA MET A 197 -9.72 -11.18 15.04
C MET A 197 -10.12 -12.60 15.47
N VAL A 198 -9.15 -13.45 15.82
CA VAL A 198 -9.39 -14.83 16.26
C VAL A 198 -10.14 -14.83 17.59
N ILE A 199 -9.68 -14.07 18.58
CA ILE A 199 -10.32 -13.99 19.90
C ILE A 199 -11.76 -13.48 19.76
N ALA A 200 -11.97 -12.37 19.05
CA ALA A 200 -13.30 -11.82 18.85
C ALA A 200 -14.21 -12.79 18.06
N SER A 201 -13.67 -13.51 17.07
CA SER A 201 -14.43 -14.54 16.35
C SER A 201 -14.84 -15.69 17.27
N LEU A 202 -13.95 -16.16 18.15
CA LEU A 202 -14.22 -17.25 19.08
C LEU A 202 -15.26 -16.87 20.14
N LEU A 203 -15.22 -15.62 20.61
CA LEU A 203 -16.19 -15.09 21.58
C LEU A 203 -17.56 -14.79 20.98
N THR A 204 -17.67 -14.73 19.65
CA THR A 204 -18.92 -14.42 18.94
C THR A 204 -19.47 -15.64 18.19
N ARG A 205 -20.70 -15.52 17.69
CA ARG A 205 -21.43 -16.63 17.07
C ARG A 205 -20.67 -17.17 15.84
N PRO A 206 -20.59 -18.49 15.67
CA PRO A 206 -19.95 -19.07 14.49
C PRO A 206 -20.68 -18.65 13.20
N PRO A 207 -19.95 -18.48 12.09
CA PRO A 207 -20.56 -18.17 10.80
C PRO A 207 -21.43 -19.35 10.31
N ALA A 208 -22.54 -19.04 9.64
CA ALA A 208 -23.39 -20.07 9.05
C ALA A 208 -22.65 -20.80 7.91
N PRO A 209 -22.67 -22.15 7.83
CA PRO A 209 -21.94 -22.92 6.81
C PRO A 209 -22.27 -22.49 5.37
N ALA A 210 -23.52 -22.10 5.10
CA ALA A 210 -23.96 -21.61 3.79
C ALA A 210 -23.24 -20.32 3.34
N LYS A 211 -22.75 -19.50 4.29
CA LYS A 211 -21.97 -18.30 3.99
C LYS A 211 -20.48 -18.57 3.77
N LEU A 212 -20.02 -19.81 3.95
CA LEU A 212 -18.62 -20.21 3.80
C LEU A 212 -18.40 -21.13 2.60
N ALA A 213 -19.45 -21.76 2.06
CA ALA A 213 -19.37 -22.67 0.92
C ALA A 213 -18.59 -22.04 -0.25
N GLY A 214 -17.51 -22.70 -0.69
CA GLY A 214 -16.65 -22.22 -1.78
C GLY A 214 -15.71 -21.04 -1.46
N LEU A 215 -15.77 -20.45 -0.25
CA LEU A 215 -14.99 -19.23 0.08
C LEU A 215 -13.73 -19.48 0.92
N THR A 216 -13.56 -20.66 1.50
CA THR A 216 -12.37 -21.03 2.31
C THR A 216 -11.75 -22.30 1.74
N TYR A 217 -10.44 -22.53 1.90
CA TYR A 217 -9.78 -23.75 1.40
C TYR A 217 -10.42 -25.05 1.89
N ALA A 218 -11.02 -25.03 3.09
CA ALA A 218 -11.71 -26.17 3.68
C ALA A 218 -13.11 -26.40 3.08
N THR A 219 -13.70 -25.40 2.43
CA THR A 219 -15.05 -25.42 1.87
C THR A 219 -15.09 -25.38 0.35
N VAL A 220 -13.92 -25.38 -0.30
CA VAL A 220 -13.79 -25.54 -1.76
C VAL A 220 -14.25 -26.94 -2.14
N THR A 221 -15.16 -27.03 -3.12
CA THR A 221 -15.67 -28.31 -3.60
C THR A 221 -14.66 -29.02 -4.52
N SER A 222 -14.86 -30.31 -4.77
CA SER A 222 -14.06 -31.05 -5.73
C SER A 222 -14.19 -30.51 -7.16
N GLU A 223 -15.34 -29.91 -7.49
CA GLU A 223 -15.60 -29.27 -8.78
C GLU A 223 -14.79 -27.97 -8.94
N ASP A 224 -14.75 -27.13 -7.90
CA ASP A 224 -13.91 -25.91 -7.88
C ASP A 224 -12.41 -26.23 -8.01
N ARG A 225 -11.95 -27.35 -7.45
CA ARG A 225 -10.56 -27.81 -7.62
C ARG A 225 -10.31 -28.28 -9.04
N ALA A 226 -11.27 -28.98 -9.65
CA ALA A 226 -11.15 -29.45 -11.02
C ALA A 226 -11.08 -28.28 -12.01
N THR A 227 -11.92 -27.26 -11.86
CA THR A 227 -11.89 -26.04 -12.68
C THR A 227 -10.58 -25.27 -12.52
N THR A 228 -10.08 -25.13 -11.30
CA THR A 228 -8.78 -24.50 -11.04
C THR A 228 -7.64 -25.29 -11.70
N SER A 229 -7.62 -26.61 -11.54
CA SER A 229 -6.59 -27.47 -12.15
C SER A 229 -6.64 -27.47 -13.68
N ALA A 230 -7.83 -27.29 -14.26
CA ALA A 230 -8.01 -27.17 -15.71
C ALA A 230 -7.63 -25.78 -16.24
N SER A 231 -7.55 -24.76 -15.38
CA SER A 231 -7.28 -23.39 -15.78
C SER A 231 -5.81 -23.09 -16.07
N TRP A 232 -4.87 -23.88 -15.50
CA TRP A 232 -3.44 -23.61 -15.63
C TRP A 232 -2.79 -24.58 -16.60
N THR A 233 -1.97 -24.02 -17.49
CA THR A 233 -1.24 -24.79 -18.51
C THR A 233 0.16 -25.15 -18.03
N ARG A 234 0.77 -26.15 -18.68
CA ARG A 234 2.18 -26.50 -18.46
C ARG A 234 3.14 -25.31 -18.64
N TYR A 235 2.78 -24.34 -19.49
CA TYR A 235 3.59 -23.16 -19.74
C TYR A 235 3.57 -22.20 -18.55
N ASP A 236 2.42 -22.05 -17.88
CA ASP A 236 2.32 -21.24 -16.66
C ASP A 236 3.26 -21.77 -15.58
N VAL A 237 3.33 -23.10 -15.42
CA VAL A 237 4.25 -23.73 -14.46
C VAL A 237 5.71 -23.52 -14.86
N ILE A 238 6.05 -23.73 -16.13
CA ILE A 238 7.42 -23.55 -16.63
C ILE A 238 7.88 -22.11 -16.44
N HIS A 239 7.05 -21.13 -16.81
CA HIS A 239 7.36 -19.72 -16.63
C HIS A 239 7.48 -19.35 -15.15
N SER A 240 6.60 -19.87 -14.29
CA SER A 240 6.68 -19.65 -12.84
C SER A 240 8.00 -20.19 -12.25
N VAL A 241 8.39 -21.41 -12.63
CA VAL A 241 9.65 -22.01 -12.17
C VAL A 241 10.85 -21.24 -12.71
N ALA A 242 10.82 -20.83 -13.99
CA ALA A 242 11.89 -20.04 -14.59
C ALA A 242 12.10 -18.71 -13.86
N VAL A 243 11.02 -18.02 -13.47
CA VAL A 243 11.09 -16.79 -12.68
C VAL A 243 11.68 -17.06 -11.29
N ILE A 244 11.27 -18.13 -10.60
CA ILE A 244 11.82 -18.50 -9.29
C ILE A 244 13.32 -18.81 -9.39
N CYS A 245 13.72 -19.59 -10.40
CA CYS A 245 15.13 -19.90 -10.65
C CYS A 245 15.95 -18.64 -10.95
N LEU A 246 15.43 -17.73 -11.78
CA LEU A 246 16.09 -16.46 -12.08
C LEU A 246 16.29 -15.62 -10.82
N ILE A 247 15.26 -15.50 -9.97
CA ILE A 247 15.35 -14.78 -8.69
C ILE A 247 16.42 -15.41 -7.80
N LEU A 248 16.44 -16.74 -7.70
CA LEU A 248 17.40 -17.48 -6.87
C LEU A 248 18.84 -17.33 -7.39
N VAL A 249 19.04 -17.37 -8.71
CA VAL A 249 20.35 -17.13 -9.34
C VAL A 249 20.85 -15.72 -9.05
N ILE A 250 19.99 -14.71 -9.22
CA ILE A 250 20.34 -13.31 -8.90
C ILE A 250 20.71 -13.18 -7.42
N TYR A 251 19.91 -13.77 -6.52
CA TYR A 251 20.17 -13.71 -5.09
C TYR A 251 21.51 -14.37 -4.71
N LEU A 252 21.78 -15.57 -5.24
CA LEU A 252 23.04 -16.27 -4.98
C LEU A 252 24.25 -15.54 -5.57
N TYR A 253 24.10 -14.92 -6.74
CA TYR A 253 25.17 -14.15 -7.37
C TYR A 253 25.60 -12.93 -6.54
N PHE A 254 24.65 -12.23 -5.92
CA PHE A 254 24.94 -11.03 -5.11
C PHE A 254 25.24 -11.34 -3.63
N ASN A 255 25.06 -12.58 -3.19
CA ASN A 255 25.33 -13.03 -1.81
C ASN A 255 26.60 -13.89 -1.69
N GLY A 256 27.25 -14.23 -2.80
CA GLY A 256 28.57 -14.87 -2.85
C GLY A 256 29.67 -13.86 -3.09
#